data_AF-A0A7W7RG92-F1
#
_entry.id   AF-A0A7W7RG92-F1
#
_cell.length_a   1.000
_cell.length_b   1.000
_cell.length_c   1.000
_cell.angle_alpha   90.00
_cell.angle_beta   90.00
_cell.angle_gamma   90.00
#
_symmetry.space_group_name_H-M   'P 1'
#
loop_
_entity.id
_entity.type
_entity.pdbx_description
1 polymer ?
#
loop_
_entity_poly.entity_id
_entity_poly.type
_entity_poly.pdbx_seq_one_letter_code
_entity_poly.pdbx_strand_id
1 'polypeptide(L)'
;MADKDSKIEACAEALTVMWDNEVGHSEHTRRASEAAENLMSGGGTDLLYAPAEIVRMLTQAIEIGYTTALTDVGNGAHPNPGCSRGLNPPDSSSDLAM
;
A
#
# COMPACT_ATOMS: atom_id res chain seq x y z
N MET A 1 -30.82 -4.83 16.74
CA MET A 1 -29.91 -3.73 16.34
C MET A 1 -28.47 -3.96 16.81
N ALA A 2 -28.23 -4.60 17.97
CA ALA A 2 -26.88 -4.79 18.53
C ALA A 2 -25.84 -5.60 17.69
N ASP A 3 -26.25 -6.51 16.81
CA ASP A 3 -25.30 -7.38 16.08
C ASP A 3 -24.49 -6.64 14.99
N LYS A 4 -25.08 -5.62 14.35
CA LYS A 4 -24.39 -4.90 13.27
C LYS A 4 -23.34 -3.94 13.80
N ASP A 5 -23.68 -3.25 14.89
CA ASP A 5 -22.80 -2.26 15.50
C ASP A 5 -21.56 -2.95 16.09
N SER A 6 -21.75 -4.12 16.72
CA SER A 6 -20.63 -4.95 17.23
C SER A 6 -19.68 -5.44 16.13
N LYS A 7 -20.19 -5.72 14.91
CA LYS A 7 -19.35 -6.13 13.78
C LYS A 7 -18.54 -4.97 13.21
N ILE A 8 -19.11 -3.77 13.20
CA ILE A 8 -18.40 -2.56 12.76
C ILE A 8 -17.26 -2.25 13.73
N GLU A 9 -17.52 -2.32 15.03
CA GLU A 9 -16.52 -2.12 16.08
C GLU A 9 -15.36 -3.12 15.96
N ALA A 10 -15.66 -4.42 15.86
CA ALA A 10 -14.64 -5.45 15.67
C ALA A 10 -13.80 -5.23 14.39
N CYS A 11 -14.42 -4.74 13.32
CA CYS A 11 -13.72 -4.42 12.08
C CYS A 11 -12.83 -3.19 12.22
N ALA A 12 -13.28 -2.14 12.92
CA ALA A 12 -12.50 -0.94 13.21
C ALA A 12 -11.26 -1.27 14.07
N GLU A 13 -11.42 -2.13 15.07
CA GLU A 13 -10.31 -2.62 15.88
C GLU A 13 -9.29 -3.40 15.04
N ALA A 14 -9.76 -4.33 14.21
CA ALA A 14 -8.88 -5.12 13.33
C ALA A 14 -8.09 -4.23 12.36
N LEU A 15 -8.73 -3.24 11.76
CA LEU A 15 -8.07 -2.29 10.86
C LEU A 15 -7.03 -1.42 11.60
N THR A 16 -7.32 -1.01 12.83
CA THR A 16 -6.36 -0.24 13.63
C THR A 16 -5.12 -1.07 13.96
N VAL A 17 -5.31 -2.32 14.39
CA VAL A 17 -4.19 -3.25 14.66
C VAL A 17 -3.37 -3.50 13.39
N MET A 18 -4.02 -3.73 12.25
CA MET A 18 -3.32 -3.92 10.97
C MET A 18 -2.56 -2.66 10.54
N TRP A 19 -3.17 -1.49 10.72
CA TRP A 19 -2.55 -0.22 10.37
C TRP A 19 -1.28 0.04 11.19
N ASP A 20 -1.32 -0.21 12.50
CA ASP A 20 -0.14 -0.06 13.37
C ASP A 20 1.01 -0.99 12.93
N ASN A 21 0.69 -2.22 12.53
CA ASN A 21 1.69 -3.21 12.11
C ASN A 21 2.28 -2.92 10.72
N GLU A 22 1.44 -2.56 9.76
CA GLU A 22 1.83 -2.47 8.35
C GLU A 22 2.21 -1.04 7.93
N VAL A 23 1.57 -0.03 8.50
CA VAL A 23 1.66 1.37 8.07
C VAL A 23 2.42 2.23 9.08
N GLY A 24 2.17 2.06 10.38
CA GLY A 24 2.71 2.93 11.44
C GLY A 24 4.24 3.06 11.47
N HIS A 25 4.96 2.09 10.89
CA HIS A 25 6.43 2.05 10.84
C HIS A 25 7.00 1.95 9.43
N SER A 26 6.17 2.11 8.39
CA SER A 26 6.61 1.99 7.00
C SER A 26 7.31 3.25 6.49
N GLU A 27 8.28 3.10 5.59
CA GLU A 27 8.82 4.24 4.83
C GLU A 27 7.81 4.80 3.82
N HIS A 28 6.71 4.08 3.58
CA HIS A 28 5.67 4.45 2.63
C HIS A 28 4.48 5.15 3.26
N THR A 29 4.43 5.33 4.59
CA THR A 29 3.30 5.93 5.31
C THR A 29 2.82 7.24 4.68
N ARG A 30 3.73 8.16 4.36
CA ARG A 30 3.35 9.44 3.71
C ARG A 30 2.67 9.23 2.36
N ARG A 31 3.20 8.33 1.53
CA ARG A 31 2.63 8.05 0.21
C ARG A 31 1.29 7.33 0.33
N ALA A 32 1.13 6.48 1.33
CA ALA A 32 -0.11 5.81 1.63
C ALA A 32 -1.20 6.81 2.06
N SER A 33 -0.87 7.76 2.94
CA SER A 33 -1.81 8.83 3.32
C SER A 33 -2.17 9.74 2.13
N GLU A 34 -1.19 10.16 1.32
CA GLU A 34 -1.46 10.95 0.11
C GLU A 34 -2.35 10.18 -0.88
N ALA A 35 -2.16 8.87 -1.04
CA ALA A 35 -3.02 8.03 -1.88
C ALA A 35 -4.44 7.94 -1.31
N ALA A 36 -4.59 7.77 0.01
CA ALA A 36 -5.88 7.76 0.67
C ALA A 36 -6.60 9.10 0.51
N GLU A 37 -5.95 10.23 0.75
CA GLU A 37 -6.52 11.56 0.54
C GLU A 37 -7.00 11.76 -0.90
N ASN A 38 -6.18 11.38 -1.89
CA ASN A 38 -6.53 11.49 -3.29
C ASN A 38 -7.75 10.63 -3.64
N LEU A 39 -7.81 9.38 -3.18
CA LEU A 39 -8.94 8.49 -3.43
C LEU A 39 -10.21 8.98 -2.74
N MET A 40 -10.10 9.46 -1.50
CA MET A 40 -11.22 9.99 -0.72
C MET A 40 -11.76 11.30 -1.30
N SER A 41 -10.90 12.13 -1.91
CA SER A 41 -11.31 13.36 -2.58
C SER A 41 -12.27 13.13 -3.77
N GLY A 42 -12.21 11.94 -4.39
CA GLY A 42 -13.06 11.55 -5.51
C GLY A 42 -14.38 10.89 -5.12
N GLY A 43 -14.60 10.54 -3.85
CA GLY A 43 -15.76 9.76 -3.42
C GLY A 43 -17.08 10.55 -3.31
N GLY A 44 -17.09 11.82 -3.70
CA GLY A 44 -18.31 12.61 -3.88
C GLY A 44 -19.14 12.82 -2.60
N THR A 45 -20.44 13.06 -2.77
CA THR A 45 -21.36 13.38 -1.67
C THR A 45 -21.55 12.23 -0.68
N ASP A 46 -21.38 10.98 -1.11
CA ASP A 46 -21.65 9.81 -0.28
C ASP A 46 -20.66 9.69 0.89
N LEU A 47 -19.40 10.08 0.69
CA LEU A 47 -18.41 10.16 1.77
C LEU A 47 -18.62 11.36 2.69
N LEU A 48 -19.22 12.46 2.20
CA LEU A 48 -19.51 13.64 3.03
C LEU A 48 -20.59 13.39 4.09
N TYR A 49 -21.52 12.47 3.83
CA TYR A 49 -22.58 12.10 4.76
C TYR A 49 -22.31 10.80 5.52
N ALA A 50 -21.19 10.13 5.25
CA ALA A 50 -20.81 8.93 5.96
C ALA A 50 -20.42 9.25 7.41
N PRO A 51 -20.73 8.35 8.38
CA PRO A 51 -20.22 8.47 9.73
C PRO A 51 -18.69 8.52 9.76
N ALA A 52 -18.12 9.35 10.62
CA ALA A 52 -16.67 9.55 10.72
C ALA A 52 -15.88 8.25 10.94
N GLU A 53 -16.47 7.29 11.64
CA GLU A 53 -15.87 5.97 11.85
C GLU A 53 -15.74 5.16 10.55
N ILE A 54 -16.73 5.20 9.67
CA ILE A 54 -16.67 4.54 8.35
C ILE A 54 -15.60 5.20 7.48
N VAL A 55 -15.53 6.53 7.50
CA VAL A 55 -14.49 7.29 6.80
C VAL A 55 -13.10 6.89 7.30
N ARG A 56 -12.92 6.82 8.63
CA ARG A 56 -11.65 6.40 9.24
C ARG A 56 -11.26 4.97 8.85
N MET A 57 -12.19 4.02 8.92
CA MET A 57 -11.96 2.63 8.54
C MET A 57 -11.56 2.53 7.07
N LEU A 58 -12.21 3.27 6.18
CA LEU A 58 -11.89 3.28 4.76
C LEU A 58 -10.49 3.86 4.50
N THR A 59 -10.14 4.98 5.14
CA THR A 59 -8.80 5.55 5.06
C THR A 59 -7.74 4.55 5.51
N GLN A 60 -7.91 3.91 6.67
CA GLN A 60 -6.97 2.92 7.18
C GLN A 60 -6.82 1.73 6.21
N ALA A 61 -7.92 1.23 5.66
CA ALA A 61 -7.90 0.13 4.70
C ALA A 61 -7.11 0.48 3.42
N ILE A 62 -7.28 1.70 2.91
CA ILE A 62 -6.52 2.18 1.75
C ILE A 62 -5.03 2.27 2.08
N GLU A 63 -4.68 2.85 3.23
CA GLU A 63 -3.29 3.02 3.64
C GLU A 63 -2.57 1.68 3.83
N ILE A 64 -3.26 0.69 4.43
CA ILE A 64 -2.76 -0.68 4.58
C ILE A 64 -2.52 -1.29 3.19
N GLY A 65 -3.54 -1.32 2.32
CA GLY A 65 -3.43 -1.96 1.02
C GLY A 65 -2.36 -1.34 0.13
N TYR A 66 -2.22 -0.01 0.16
CA TYR A 66 -1.20 0.70 -0.59
C TYR A 66 0.21 0.41 -0.06
N THR A 67 0.37 0.36 1.26
CA THR A 67 1.66 0.04 1.89
C THR A 67 2.06 -1.40 1.58
N THR A 68 1.15 -2.37 1.71
CA THR A 68 1.39 -3.77 1.34
C THR A 68 1.79 -3.89 -0.13
N ALA A 69 1.09 -3.22 -1.04
CA ALA A 69 1.42 -3.27 -2.47
C ALA A 69 2.81 -2.71 -2.77
N LEU A 70 3.22 -1.62 -2.11
CA LEU A 70 4.57 -1.07 -2.29
C LEU A 70 5.65 -2.00 -1.72
N THR A 71 5.40 -2.59 -0.55
CA THR A 71 6.29 -3.59 0.05
C THR A 71 6.46 -4.81 -0.87
N ASP A 72 5.37 -5.31 -1.45
CA ASP A 72 5.40 -6.44 -2.37
C ASP A 72 6.17 -6.14 -3.67
N VAL A 73 5.99 -4.93 -4.23
CA VAL A 73 6.76 -4.46 -5.37
C VAL A 73 8.25 -4.33 -5.03
N GLY A 74 8.58 -3.77 -3.86
CA GLY A 74 9.95 -3.62 -3.37
C GLY A 74 10.66 -4.96 -3.15
N ASN A 75 9.94 -5.95 -2.62
CA ASN A 75 10.43 -7.31 -2.38
C ASN A 75 10.48 -8.18 -3.64
N GLY A 76 10.04 -7.66 -4.80
CA GLY A 76 10.05 -8.39 -6.06
C GLY A 76 9.02 -9.52 -6.14
N ALA A 77 7.95 -9.48 -5.33
CA ALA A 77 6.84 -10.44 -5.38
C ALA A 77 6.10 -10.39 -6.73
N HIS A 78 6.23 -9.27 -7.46
CA HIS A 78 5.94 -9.19 -8.88
C HIS A 78 7.25 -9.26 -9.68
N PRO A 79 7.67 -10.44 -10.19
CA PRO A 79 8.77 -10.50 -11.14
C PRO A 79 8.34 -9.70 -12.37
N ASN A 80 8.94 -8.54 -12.62
CA ASN A 80 8.74 -7.81 -13.86
C ASN A 80 9.34 -8.64 -14.99
N PRO A 81 8.54 -9.24 -15.89
CA PRO A 81 9.08 -10.06 -16.98
C PRO A 81 9.79 -9.24 -18.05
N GLY A 82 9.81 -7.90 -17.93
CA GLY A 82 10.46 -6.97 -18.86
C GLY A 82 11.73 -6.30 -18.34
N CYS A 83 12.11 -6.45 -17.06
CA CYS A 83 13.38 -5.94 -16.55
C CYS A 83 14.47 -7.01 -16.59
N SER A 84 14.71 -7.57 -17.78
CA SER A 84 16.05 -8.05 -18.11
C SER A 84 16.97 -6.84 -18.06
N ARG A 85 17.67 -6.64 -16.94
CA ARG A 85 18.90 -5.83 -16.90
C ARG A 85 19.98 -6.56 -17.70
N GLY A 86 19.74 -6.69 -19.00
CA GLY A 86 20.77 -6.87 -19.99
C GLY A 86 21.43 -5.52 -20.16
N LEU A 87 22.69 -5.44 -19.76
CA LEU A 87 23.80 -4.71 -20.38
C LEU A 87 24.97 -4.74 -19.37
N ASN A 88 25.51 -5.94 -19.12
CA ASN A 88 26.96 -6.04 -18.97
C ASN A 88 27.49 -6.16 -20.39
N PRO A 89 28.18 -5.17 -20.95
CA PRO A 89 29.00 -5.40 -22.13
C PRO A 89 30.08 -6.45 -21.78
N PRO A 90 30.44 -7.35 -22.72
CA PRO A 90 31.58 -8.23 -22.55
C PRO A 90 32.85 -7.46 -22.95
N ASP A 91 33.50 -6.84 -21.99
CA ASP A 91 34.78 -6.17 -22.20
C ASP A 91 35.71 -6.41 -21.02
N SER A 92 36.38 -7.56 -21.06
CA SER A 92 37.84 -7.54 -21.16
C SER A 92 38.33 -8.94 -21.53
N SER A 93 38.32 -9.23 -22.82
CA SER A 93 39.24 -10.20 -23.41
C SER A 93 40.64 -9.62 -23.28
N SER A 94 41.32 -9.94 -22.19
CA SER A 94 42.78 -9.86 -22.11
C SER A 94 43.35 -11.21 -22.53
N ASP A 95 43.21 -11.51 -23.83
CA ASP A 95 43.95 -12.56 -24.52
C ASP A 95 44.09 -12.13 -25.99
N LEU A 96 45.34 -12.10 -26.48
CA LEU A 96 45.81 -11.76 -27.84
C LEU A 96 46.12 -10.29 -28.16
N ALA A 97 47.31 -9.85 -27.71
CA ALA A 97 48.26 -9.19 -28.60
C ALA A 97 49.70 -9.46 -28.11
N MET A 98 50.44 -10.19 -28.95
CA MET A 98 51.90 -10.44 -29.04
C MET A 98 52.81 -10.15 -27.83
#